data_AF-A0A928G4J9-F1
#
_entry.id   AF-A0A928G4J9-F1
#
_cell.length_a   1.000
_cell.length_b   1.000
_cell.length_c   1.000
_cell.angle_alpha   90.00
_cell.angle_beta   90.00
_cell.angle_gamma   90.00
#
_symmetry.space_group_name_H-M   'P 1'
#
loop_
_entity.id
_entity.type
_entity.pdbx_description
1 polymer ?
#
loop_
_entity_poly.entity_id
_entity_poly.type
_entity_poly.pdbx_seq_one_letter_code
_entity_poly.pdbx_strand_id
1 'polypeptide(L)'
;MEEKIDNYILGRLSAEQTQAFEELMANDEVLRGEVALRREMITAVQLSAADAMLRKLRAAHVAEQAEEREAEAAKEAEEAFAEQQRRAAAERRRRRAFTWGFATVALAACFVVGLFVHLDYQQSYTAYGNSLQLSTLALRGEEVLSNDIIEAIEAEEYERAHILIAQAREMTFDTSRLAESTAEEVEYEREIYAHEQALVEWLEAVTLMREGRWLKARRQLKAIANTDSPYREEAERALSN
;
A
#
# COMPACT_ATOMS: atom_id res chain seq x y z
N MET A 1 41.18 9.46 -1.09
CA MET A 1 41.03 10.54 -0.08
C MET A 1 39.55 10.81 0.16
N GLU A 2 38.77 10.97 -0.91
CA GLU A 2 37.30 11.07 -0.89
C GLU A 2 36.60 9.99 -0.05
N GLU A 3 36.94 8.72 -0.26
CA GLU A 3 36.36 7.58 0.49
C GLU A 3 36.59 7.66 2.02
N LYS A 4 37.71 8.27 2.46
CA LYS A 4 37.96 8.49 3.90
C LYS A 4 37.08 9.61 4.46
N ILE A 5 36.79 10.64 3.66
CA ILE A 5 35.88 11.73 4.05
C ILE A 5 34.45 11.17 4.16
N ASP A 6 34.03 10.36 3.19
CA ASP A 6 32.70 9.75 3.21
C ASP A 6 32.54 8.79 4.38
N ASN A 7 33.54 7.95 4.65
CA ASN A 7 33.52 7.07 5.82
C ASN A 7 33.56 7.83 7.15
N TYR A 8 34.23 8.99 7.22
CA TYR A 8 34.19 9.87 8.39
C TYR A 8 32.81 10.49 8.60
N ILE A 9 32.18 11.02 7.54
CA ILE A 9 30.86 11.66 7.62
C ILE A 9 29.76 10.63 7.92
N LEU A 10 29.87 9.42 7.38
CA LEU A 10 28.92 8.32 7.61
C LEU A 10 29.17 7.55 8.91
N GLY A 11 30.18 7.93 9.71
CA GLY A 11 30.48 7.29 11.00
C GLY A 11 31.01 5.86 10.91
N ARG A 12 31.65 5.51 9.78
CA ARG A 12 32.18 4.16 9.49
C ARG A 12 33.64 3.97 9.90
N LEU A 13 34.31 5.02 10.36
CA LEU A 13 35.69 4.95 10.88
C LEU A 13 35.71 4.43 12.32
N SER A 14 36.75 3.69 12.67
CA SER A 14 36.98 3.31 14.07
C SER A 14 37.32 4.54 14.93
N ALA A 15 37.21 4.43 16.26
CA ALA A 15 37.52 5.55 17.17
C ALA A 15 38.95 6.09 16.99
N GLU A 16 39.94 5.20 16.83
CA GLU A 16 41.34 5.58 16.58
C GLU A 16 41.51 6.29 15.23
N GLN A 17 40.83 5.80 14.18
CA GLN A 17 40.86 6.41 12.85
C GLN A 17 40.15 7.75 12.82
N THR A 18 39.09 7.90 13.58
CA THR A 18 38.33 9.15 13.75
C THR A 18 39.23 10.21 14.39
N GLN A 19 39.91 9.87 15.49
CA GLN A 19 40.82 10.78 16.18
C GLN A 19 42.01 11.20 15.30
N ALA A 20 42.63 10.26 14.59
CA ALA A 20 43.71 10.56 13.65
C ALA A 20 43.24 11.45 12.48
N PHE A 21 42.00 11.26 12.02
CA PHE A 21 41.40 12.07 10.96
C PHE A 21 41.05 13.49 11.44
N GLU A 22 40.60 13.64 12.68
CA GLU A 22 40.35 14.94 13.31
C GLU A 22 41.62 15.75 13.54
N GLU A 23 42.73 15.10 13.92
CA GLU A 23 44.04 15.74 13.97
C GLU A 23 44.53 16.21 12.60
N LEU A 24 44.24 15.47 11.53
CA LEU A 24 44.53 15.90 10.16
C LEU A 24 43.67 17.12 9.76
N MET A 25 42.38 17.13 10.08
CA MET A 25 41.50 18.27 9.83
C MET A 25 41.83 19.52 10.66
N ALA A 26 42.46 19.35 11.83
CA ALA A 26 42.94 20.46 12.65
C ALA A 26 44.09 21.21 11.95
N ASN A 27 44.91 20.50 11.17
CA ASN A 27 46.10 21.04 10.51
C ASN A 27 45.89 21.37 9.01
N ASP A 28 44.84 20.85 8.38
CA ASP A 28 44.52 21.06 6.96
C ASP A 28 43.18 21.79 6.79
N GLU A 29 43.27 23.06 6.39
CA GLU A 29 42.10 23.93 6.16
C GLU A 29 41.32 23.55 4.89
N VAL A 30 42.00 23.01 3.87
CA VAL A 30 41.37 22.57 2.62
C VAL A 30 40.54 21.31 2.88
N LEU A 31 41.10 20.35 3.61
CA LEU A 31 40.40 19.12 4.00
C LEU A 31 39.16 19.43 4.86
N ARG A 32 39.27 20.39 5.78
CA ARG A 32 38.15 20.84 6.61
C ARG A 32 37.03 21.46 5.76
N GLY A 33 37.37 22.27 4.77
CA GLY A 33 36.42 22.85 3.82
C GLY A 33 35.70 21.79 2.99
N GLU A 34 36.41 20.77 2.51
CA GLU A 34 35.82 19.68 1.72
C GLU A 34 34.84 18.82 2.55
N VAL A 35 35.21 18.50 3.80
CA VAL A 35 34.35 17.76 4.73
C VAL A 35 33.08 18.56 5.05
N ALA A 36 33.19 19.88 5.25
CA ALA A 36 32.05 20.75 5.49
C ALA A 36 31.09 20.78 4.28
N LEU A 37 31.63 20.96 3.08
CA LEU A 37 30.84 20.98 1.84
C LEU A 37 30.10 19.67 1.60
N ARG A 38 30.74 18.51 1.84
CA ARG A 38 30.10 17.20 1.70
C ARG A 38 28.99 16.98 2.73
N ARG A 39 29.17 17.44 3.98
CA ARG A 39 28.12 17.41 5.00
C ARG A 39 26.91 18.23 4.56
N GLU A 40 27.12 19.45 4.08
CA GLU A 40 26.05 20.31 3.55
C GLU A 40 25.31 19.67 2.38
N MET A 41 26.04 19.03 1.45
CA MET A 41 25.44 18.35 0.31
C MET A 41 24.58 17.15 0.73
N ILE A 42 25.05 16.33 1.67
CA ILE A 42 24.29 15.20 2.22
C ILE A 42 23.02 15.71 2.93
N THR A 43 23.14 16.75 3.74
CA THR A 43 21.99 17.37 4.43
C THR A 43 20.98 17.93 3.43
N ALA A 44 21.42 18.62 2.37
CA ALA A 44 20.53 19.13 1.32
C ALA A 44 19.80 18.02 0.57
N VAL A 45 20.49 16.92 0.24
CA VAL A 45 19.88 15.74 -0.39
C VAL A 45 18.84 15.11 0.53
N GLN A 46 19.16 14.92 1.82
CA GLN A 46 18.23 14.37 2.81
C GLN A 46 16.99 15.26 3.00
N LEU A 47 17.16 16.59 3.09
CA LEU A 47 16.06 17.55 3.14
C LEU A 47 15.18 17.47 1.89
N SER A 48 15.78 17.37 0.70
CA SER A 48 15.02 17.24 -0.55
C SER A 48 14.22 15.94 -0.63
N ALA A 49 14.76 14.83 -0.11
CA ALA A 49 14.09 13.54 -0.04
C ALA A 49 12.93 13.57 0.98
N ALA A 50 13.14 14.18 2.15
CA ALA A 50 12.11 14.39 3.14
C ALA A 50 10.96 15.26 2.60
N ASP A 51 11.27 16.35 1.88
CA ASP A 51 10.27 17.19 1.23
C ASP A 51 9.48 16.45 0.15
N ALA A 52 10.14 15.59 -0.64
CA ALA A 52 9.47 14.76 -1.63
C ALA A 52 8.51 13.75 -0.96
N MET A 53 8.93 13.14 0.15
CA MET A 53 8.09 12.23 0.93
C MET A 53 6.89 12.96 1.54
N LEU A 54 7.11 14.13 2.16
CA LEU A 54 6.03 14.95 2.71
C LEU A 54 5.04 15.40 1.64
N ARG A 55 5.50 15.71 0.42
CA ARG A 55 4.62 16.01 -0.72
C ARG A 55 3.76 14.81 -1.12
N LYS A 56 4.34 13.61 -1.17
CA LYS A 56 3.59 12.37 -1.46
C LYS A 56 2.53 12.10 -0.39
N LEU A 57 2.89 12.24 0.89
CA LEU A 57 1.96 12.05 2.01
C LEU A 57 0.81 13.07 1.98
N ARG A 58 1.10 14.35 1.71
CA ARG A 58 0.05 15.36 1.54
C ARG A 58 -0.86 15.06 0.36
N ALA A 59 -0.32 14.61 -0.77
CA ALA A 59 -1.12 14.25 -1.94
C ALA A 59 -2.04 13.06 -1.65
N ALA A 60 -1.54 12.04 -0.94
CA ALA A 60 -2.34 10.90 -0.51
C ALA A 60 -3.46 11.32 0.45
N HIS A 61 -3.16 12.16 1.45
CA HIS A 61 -4.16 12.62 2.40
C HIS A 61 -5.22 13.53 1.77
N VAL A 62 -4.84 14.37 0.79
CA VAL A 62 -5.81 15.17 0.03
C VAL A 62 -6.71 14.29 -0.84
N ALA A 63 -6.18 13.22 -1.43
CA ALA A 63 -6.98 12.27 -2.20
C ALA A 63 -7.96 11.50 -1.31
N GLU A 64 -7.52 11.08 -0.13
CA GLU A 64 -8.37 10.42 0.88
C GLU A 64 -9.50 11.34 1.37
N GLN A 65 -9.19 12.60 1.72
CA GLN A 65 -10.21 13.58 2.09
C GLN A 65 -11.17 13.92 0.95
N ALA A 66 -10.73 13.85 -0.32
CA ALA A 66 -11.61 14.04 -1.46
C ALA A 66 -12.59 12.88 -1.61
N GLU A 67 -12.13 11.63 -1.46
CA GLU A 67 -12.99 10.44 -1.45
C GLU A 67 -14.02 10.49 -0.30
N GLU A 68 -13.60 10.91 0.91
CA GLU A 68 -14.50 11.07 2.06
C GLU A 68 -15.54 12.18 1.83
N ARG A 69 -15.14 13.33 1.29
CA ARG A 69 -16.06 14.44 0.96
C ARG A 69 -17.04 14.06 -0.15
N GLU A 70 -16.61 13.27 -1.13
CA GLU A 70 -17.51 12.74 -2.15
C GLU A 70 -18.54 11.78 -1.54
N ALA A 71 -18.12 10.95 -0.58
CA ALA A 71 -19.02 10.06 0.16
C ALA A 71 -19.99 10.82 1.07
N GLU A 72 -19.55 11.88 1.75
CA GLU A 72 -20.42 12.76 2.55
C GLU A 72 -21.39 13.55 1.67
N ALA A 73 -20.93 14.13 0.56
CA ALA A 73 -21.79 14.84 -0.40
C ALA A 73 -22.83 13.89 -1.03
N ALA A 74 -22.49 12.62 -1.25
CA ALA A 74 -23.43 11.61 -1.70
C ALA A 74 -24.53 11.33 -0.65
N LYS A 75 -24.15 11.25 0.64
CA LYS A 75 -25.13 11.11 1.74
C LYS A 75 -26.02 12.34 1.89
N GLU A 76 -25.45 13.54 1.82
CA GLU A 76 -26.24 14.79 1.86
C GLU A 76 -27.20 14.89 0.66
N ALA A 77 -26.77 14.48 -0.53
CA ALA A 77 -27.64 14.41 -1.70
C ALA A 77 -28.76 13.38 -1.53
N GLU A 78 -28.48 12.24 -0.89
CA GLU A 78 -29.48 11.24 -0.53
C GLU A 78 -30.50 11.78 0.48
N GLU A 79 -30.05 12.48 1.52
CA GLU A 79 -30.92 13.10 2.52
C GLU A 79 -31.76 14.24 1.93
N ALA A 80 -31.16 15.10 1.11
CA ALA A 80 -31.87 16.16 0.38
C ALA A 80 -32.92 15.58 -0.57
N PHE A 81 -32.60 14.47 -1.24
CA PHE A 81 -33.55 13.75 -2.09
C PHE A 81 -34.67 13.09 -1.28
N ALA A 82 -34.36 12.51 -0.12
CA ALA A 82 -35.36 11.95 0.80
C ALA A 82 -36.30 13.05 1.33
N GLU A 83 -35.78 14.24 1.64
CA GLU A 83 -36.57 15.38 2.05
C GLU A 83 -37.43 15.91 0.88
N GLN A 84 -36.87 15.96 -0.33
CA GLN A 84 -37.60 16.34 -1.54
C GLN A 84 -38.70 15.32 -1.87
N GLN A 85 -38.48 14.03 -1.64
CA GLN A 85 -39.51 12.99 -1.72
C GLN A 85 -40.61 13.20 -0.67
N ARG A 86 -40.27 13.57 0.57
CA ARG A 86 -41.26 13.88 1.62
C ARG A 86 -42.09 15.10 1.26
N ARG A 87 -41.46 16.15 0.73
CA ARG A 87 -42.12 17.35 0.19
C ARG A 87 -43.00 17.01 -1.02
N ALA A 88 -42.50 16.23 -1.97
CA ALA A 88 -43.24 15.76 -3.13
C ALA A 88 -44.39 14.80 -2.75
N ALA A 89 -44.24 13.98 -1.71
CA ALA A 89 -45.29 13.12 -1.19
C ALA A 89 -46.40 13.91 -0.49
N ALA A 90 -46.04 15.01 0.20
CA ALA A 90 -47.00 15.97 0.72
C ALA A 90 -47.75 16.69 -0.44
N GLU A 91 -47.06 16.99 -1.55
CA GLU A 91 -47.67 17.53 -2.78
C GLU A 91 -48.49 16.51 -3.57
N ARG A 92 -48.14 15.21 -3.53
CA ARG A 92 -48.89 14.09 -4.15
C ARG A 92 -50.30 13.92 -3.58
N ARG A 93 -50.58 14.36 -2.35
CA ARG A 93 -51.96 14.44 -1.84
C ARG A 93 -52.81 15.47 -2.59
N ARG A 94 -52.21 16.50 -3.19
CA ARG A 94 -52.90 17.52 -4.01
C ARG A 94 -53.00 17.17 -5.49
N ARG A 95 -52.05 16.38 -6.03
CA ARG A 95 -51.95 16.09 -7.47
C ARG A 95 -52.19 14.62 -7.83
N ARG A 96 -53.21 14.00 -7.24
CA ARG A 96 -53.75 12.69 -7.71
C ARG A 96 -54.45 12.78 -9.07
N ALA A 97 -54.70 13.97 -9.59
CA ALA A 97 -55.14 14.16 -10.96
C ALA A 97 -53.91 14.41 -11.84
N PHE A 98 -53.88 13.77 -13.01
CA PHE A 98 -52.97 14.08 -14.10
C PHE A 98 -51.60 13.36 -14.09
N THR A 99 -51.66 12.10 -14.55
CA THR A 99 -50.76 11.55 -15.59
C THR A 99 -49.25 11.68 -15.36
N TRP A 100 -48.57 10.61 -14.95
CA TRP A 100 -47.24 10.17 -15.44
C TRP A 100 -46.71 9.03 -14.55
N GLY A 101 -47.20 7.81 -14.76
CA GLY A 101 -46.83 6.63 -13.95
C GLY A 101 -45.65 5.80 -14.47
N PHE A 102 -45.08 6.10 -15.65
CA PHE A 102 -44.22 5.12 -16.34
C PHE A 102 -42.71 5.40 -16.26
N ALA A 103 -42.25 6.63 -16.02
CA ALA A 103 -40.81 6.94 -16.06
C ALA A 103 -40.06 6.70 -14.72
N THR A 104 -40.73 6.87 -13.57
CA THR A 104 -40.07 6.78 -12.25
C THR A 104 -39.84 5.35 -11.75
N VAL A 105 -40.59 4.38 -12.27
CA VAL A 105 -40.48 2.97 -11.85
C VAL A 105 -39.22 2.31 -12.43
N ALA A 106 -38.84 2.65 -13.67
CA ALA A 106 -37.64 2.09 -14.31
C ALA A 106 -36.34 2.54 -13.61
N LEU A 107 -36.24 3.82 -13.25
CA LEU A 107 -35.06 4.37 -12.55
C LEU A 107 -34.94 3.81 -11.11
N ALA A 108 -36.05 3.65 -10.40
CA ALA A 108 -36.05 3.03 -9.07
C ALA A 108 -35.66 1.54 -9.14
N ALA A 109 -36.09 0.81 -10.18
CA ALA A 109 -35.69 -0.59 -10.38
C ALA A 109 -34.18 -0.73 -10.66
N CYS A 110 -33.59 0.15 -11.47
CA CYS A 110 -32.14 0.14 -11.72
C CYS A 110 -31.31 0.48 -10.47
N PHE A 111 -31.77 1.40 -9.62
CA PHE A 111 -31.09 1.73 -8.36
C PHE A 111 -31.16 0.59 -7.34
N VAL A 112 -32.33 -0.05 -7.18
CA VAL A 112 -32.46 -1.21 -6.30
C VAL A 112 -31.59 -2.35 -6.77
N VAL A 113 -31.57 -2.66 -8.08
CA VAL A 113 -30.71 -3.72 -8.63
C VAL A 113 -29.23 -3.37 -8.47
N GLY A 114 -28.81 -2.13 -8.74
CA GLY A 114 -27.42 -1.72 -8.57
C GLY A 114 -26.92 -1.78 -7.12
N LEU A 115 -27.76 -1.37 -6.17
CA LEU A 115 -27.42 -1.36 -4.75
C LEU A 115 -27.45 -2.77 -4.14
N PHE A 116 -28.38 -3.62 -4.58
CA PHE A 116 -28.42 -5.03 -4.20
C PHE A 116 -27.22 -5.80 -4.75
N VAL A 117 -26.88 -5.60 -6.03
CA VAL A 117 -25.69 -6.19 -6.65
C VAL A 117 -24.43 -5.75 -5.92
N HIS A 118 -24.29 -4.47 -5.56
CA HIS A 118 -23.10 -3.97 -4.86
C HIS A 118 -22.92 -4.59 -3.47
N LEU A 119 -24.00 -4.68 -2.67
CA LEU A 119 -23.97 -5.28 -1.33
C LEU A 119 -23.70 -6.79 -1.38
N ASP A 120 -24.30 -7.49 -2.35
CA ASP A 120 -24.10 -8.93 -2.55
C ASP A 120 -22.65 -9.23 -2.97
N TYR A 121 -22.07 -8.41 -3.85
CA TYR A 121 -20.65 -8.51 -4.23
C TYR A 121 -19.71 -8.24 -3.05
N GLN A 122 -19.98 -7.25 -2.19
CA GLN A 122 -19.12 -6.96 -1.04
C GLN A 122 -19.15 -8.09 0.01
N GLN A 123 -20.31 -8.72 0.23
CA GLN A 123 -20.41 -9.90 1.10
C GLN A 123 -19.71 -11.13 0.51
N SER A 124 -19.82 -11.34 -0.81
CA SER A 124 -19.17 -12.48 -1.48
C SER A 124 -17.64 -12.41 -1.39
N TYR A 125 -17.05 -11.22 -1.63
CA TYR A 125 -15.59 -11.04 -1.62
C TYR A 125 -14.99 -11.11 -0.21
N THR A 126 -15.66 -10.56 0.80
CA THR A 126 -15.21 -10.67 2.20
C THR A 126 -15.31 -12.12 2.68
N ALA A 127 -16.39 -12.82 2.38
CA ALA A 127 -16.56 -14.24 2.68
C ALA A 127 -15.49 -15.10 1.99
N TYR A 128 -15.21 -14.84 0.71
CA TYR A 128 -14.15 -15.53 -0.02
C TYR A 128 -12.76 -15.24 0.57
N GLY A 129 -12.44 -13.98 0.84
CA GLY A 129 -11.17 -13.58 1.48
C GLY A 129 -10.96 -14.21 2.87
N ASN A 130 -12.03 -14.39 3.64
CA ASN A 130 -12.00 -15.08 4.93
C ASN A 130 -11.87 -16.61 4.81
N SER A 131 -12.27 -17.20 3.68
CA SER A 131 -12.12 -18.64 3.42
C SER A 131 -10.71 -19.05 3.00
N LEU A 132 -9.88 -18.10 2.58
CA LEU A 132 -8.50 -18.36 2.17
C LEU A 132 -7.63 -18.70 3.38
N GLN A 133 -7.00 -19.87 3.33
CA GLN A 133 -5.93 -20.25 4.26
C GLN A 133 -4.64 -19.55 3.84
N LEU A 134 -4.05 -18.78 4.75
CA LEU A 134 -2.80 -18.10 4.53
C LEU A 134 -1.66 -18.97 5.07
N SER A 135 -0.64 -19.19 4.25
CA SER A 135 0.54 -19.94 4.68
C SER A 135 1.78 -19.39 4.00
N THR A 136 2.88 -19.40 4.75
CA THR A 136 4.22 -19.16 4.20
C THR A 136 4.84 -20.49 3.79
N LEU A 137 5.75 -20.45 2.81
CA LEU A 137 6.69 -21.53 2.66
C LEU A 137 7.62 -21.51 3.86
N ALA A 138 7.67 -22.63 4.60
CA ALA A 138 8.62 -22.81 5.69
C ALA A 138 10.05 -22.93 5.12
N LEU A 139 10.68 -21.79 4.84
CA LEU A 139 12.10 -21.71 4.56
C LEU A 139 12.88 -21.80 5.88
N ARG A 140 13.98 -22.55 5.86
CA ARG A 140 14.72 -22.92 7.07
C ARG A 140 15.39 -21.68 7.68
N GLY A 141 14.89 -21.24 8.84
CA GLY A 141 15.68 -20.54 9.86
C GLY A 141 15.64 -19.00 9.86
N GLU A 142 14.83 -18.37 9.02
CA GLU A 142 14.68 -16.90 9.02
C GLU A 142 13.23 -16.51 9.37
N GLU A 143 13.09 -15.51 10.23
CA GLU A 143 11.79 -14.95 10.63
C GLU A 143 11.29 -14.08 9.47
N VAL A 144 10.50 -14.71 8.59
CA VAL A 144 10.01 -14.08 7.36
C VAL A 144 8.95 -13.03 7.73
N LEU A 145 9.12 -11.77 7.30
CA LEU A 145 8.20 -10.66 7.58
C LEU A 145 6.76 -10.95 7.11
N SER A 146 6.61 -11.86 6.13
CA SER A 146 5.34 -12.41 5.68
C SER A 146 4.53 -13.12 6.80
N ASN A 147 5.18 -13.71 7.81
CA ASN A 147 4.49 -14.31 8.95
C ASN A 147 3.80 -13.25 9.81
N ASP A 148 4.46 -12.13 10.07
CA ASP A 148 3.89 -11.02 10.86
C ASP A 148 2.71 -10.37 10.13
N ILE A 149 2.78 -10.29 8.79
CA ILE A 149 1.66 -9.84 7.96
C ILE A 149 0.47 -10.79 8.11
N ILE A 150 0.70 -12.11 8.02
CA ILE A 150 -0.37 -13.11 8.18
C ILE A 150 -0.98 -13.03 9.59
N GLU A 151 -0.16 -12.93 10.63
CA GLU A 151 -0.63 -12.77 12.01
C GLU A 151 -1.54 -11.54 12.14
N ALA A 152 -1.13 -10.40 11.59
CA ALA A 152 -1.93 -9.18 11.61
C ALA A 152 -3.26 -9.35 10.84
N ILE A 153 -3.26 -10.05 9.70
CA ILE A 153 -4.47 -10.34 8.92
C ILE A 153 -5.42 -11.29 9.65
N GLU A 154 -4.89 -12.30 10.33
CA GLU A 154 -5.67 -13.25 11.14
C GLU A 154 -6.23 -12.60 12.42
N ALA A 155 -5.50 -11.65 12.99
CA ALA A 155 -5.96 -10.83 14.11
C ALA A 155 -6.93 -9.70 13.72
N GLU A 156 -7.26 -9.56 12.43
CA GLU A 156 -8.06 -8.46 11.86
C GLU A 156 -7.46 -7.06 12.10
N GLU A 157 -6.16 -6.97 12.39
CA GLU A 157 -5.40 -5.73 12.57
C GLU A 157 -4.95 -5.17 11.21
N TYR A 158 -5.90 -4.82 10.34
CA TYR A 158 -5.57 -4.49 8.95
C TYR A 158 -4.68 -3.25 8.77
N GLU A 159 -4.76 -2.26 9.68
CA GLU A 159 -3.85 -1.11 9.68
C GLU A 159 -2.39 -1.55 9.90
N ARG A 160 -2.15 -2.45 10.86
CA ARG A 160 -0.84 -3.07 11.09
C ARG A 160 -0.40 -3.89 9.89
N ALA A 161 -1.31 -4.66 9.27
CA ALA A 161 -1.01 -5.43 8.07
C ALA A 161 -0.54 -4.52 6.92
N HIS A 162 -1.19 -3.38 6.67
CA HIS A 162 -0.77 -2.42 5.63
C HIS A 162 0.61 -1.82 5.92
N ILE A 163 0.92 -1.50 7.18
CA ILE A 163 2.25 -0.99 7.58
C ILE A 163 3.32 -2.05 7.29
N LEU A 164 3.10 -3.30 7.70
CA LEU A 164 4.04 -4.40 7.49
C LEU A 164 4.22 -4.71 5.99
N ILE A 165 3.14 -4.70 5.20
CA ILE A 165 3.20 -4.85 3.74
C ILE A 165 4.02 -3.72 3.10
N ALA A 166 3.83 -2.47 3.54
CA ALA A 166 4.61 -1.34 3.05
C ALA A 166 6.11 -1.51 3.37
N GLN A 167 6.44 -1.96 4.58
CA GLN A 167 7.82 -2.27 4.97
C GLN A 167 8.43 -3.38 4.11
N ALA A 168 7.69 -4.48 3.89
CA ALA A 168 8.14 -5.60 3.05
C ALA A 168 8.47 -5.19 1.60
N ARG A 169 7.73 -4.21 1.07
CA ARG A 169 7.94 -3.67 -0.27
C ARG A 169 9.15 -2.75 -0.38
N GLU A 170 9.53 -2.10 0.71
CA GLU A 170 10.71 -1.24 0.76
C GLU A 170 12.01 -2.04 0.92
N MET A 171 11.91 -3.30 1.36
CA MET A 171 13.06 -4.20 1.44
C MET A 171 13.57 -4.53 0.03
N THR A 172 14.78 -4.07 -0.29
CA THR A 172 15.46 -4.38 -1.55
C THR A 172 16.34 -5.61 -1.42
N PHE A 173 16.43 -6.40 -2.49
CA PHE A 173 17.39 -7.51 -2.58
C PHE A 173 18.84 -7.01 -2.38
N ASP A 174 19.45 -7.36 -1.25
CA ASP A 174 20.79 -6.91 -0.89
C ASP A 174 21.86 -7.87 -1.46
N THR A 175 22.35 -7.53 -2.65
CA THR A 175 23.45 -8.27 -3.30
C THR A 175 24.76 -8.23 -2.51
N SER A 176 24.92 -7.30 -1.57
CA SER A 176 26.16 -7.11 -0.81
C SER A 176 26.40 -8.27 0.17
N ARG A 177 25.32 -8.90 0.65
CA ARG A 177 25.37 -10.09 1.53
C ARG A 177 25.83 -11.35 0.80
N LEU A 178 25.78 -11.34 -0.54
CA LEU A 178 26.09 -12.46 -1.41
C LEU A 178 27.41 -12.26 -2.17
N ALA A 179 28.24 -11.29 -1.75
CA ALA A 179 29.48 -10.92 -2.45
C ALA A 179 30.50 -12.08 -2.55
N GLU A 180 30.43 -13.05 -1.63
CA GLU A 180 31.28 -14.24 -1.60
C GLU A 180 30.55 -15.53 -2.04
N SER A 181 29.28 -15.41 -2.45
CA SER A 181 28.44 -16.55 -2.86
C SER A 181 28.70 -16.95 -4.31
N THR A 182 28.43 -18.22 -4.60
CA THR A 182 28.48 -18.75 -5.97
C THR A 182 27.33 -18.20 -6.82
N ALA A 183 27.46 -18.28 -8.15
CA ALA A 183 26.40 -17.83 -9.06
C ALA A 183 25.07 -18.59 -8.83
N GLU A 184 25.14 -19.90 -8.54
CA GLU A 184 23.98 -20.74 -8.24
C GLU A 184 23.30 -20.32 -6.92
N GLU A 185 24.07 -19.99 -5.89
CA GLU A 185 23.54 -19.48 -4.61
C GLU A 185 22.88 -18.10 -4.78
N VAL A 186 23.48 -17.21 -5.57
CA VAL A 186 22.90 -15.88 -5.86
C VAL A 186 21.58 -16.01 -6.63
N GLU A 187 21.49 -16.96 -7.56
CA GLU A 187 20.27 -17.23 -8.33
C GLU A 187 19.17 -17.81 -7.42
N TYR A 188 19.52 -18.76 -6.56
CA TYR A 188 18.61 -19.33 -5.56
C TYR A 188 18.03 -18.27 -4.61
N GLU A 189 18.86 -17.39 -4.05
CA GLU A 189 18.41 -16.31 -3.16
C GLU A 189 17.52 -15.29 -3.89
N ARG A 190 17.82 -15.02 -5.17
CA ARG A 190 16.98 -14.17 -6.01
C ARG A 190 15.60 -14.79 -6.25
N GLU A 191 15.53 -16.10 -6.47
CA GLU A 191 14.27 -16.83 -6.61
C GLU A 191 13.45 -16.79 -5.32
N ILE A 192 14.09 -16.98 -4.16
CA ILE A 192 13.43 -16.86 -2.84
C ILE A 192 12.84 -15.46 -2.67
N TYR A 193 13.64 -14.42 -2.90
CA TYR A 193 13.19 -13.04 -2.76
C TYR A 193 12.02 -12.72 -3.71
N ALA A 194 12.07 -13.21 -4.95
CA ALA A 194 10.97 -13.05 -5.91
C ALA A 194 9.69 -13.76 -5.43
N HIS A 195 9.82 -14.96 -4.86
CA HIS A 195 8.70 -15.68 -4.26
C HIS A 195 8.10 -14.93 -3.07
N GLU A 196 8.94 -14.35 -2.21
CA GLU A 196 8.48 -13.57 -1.06
C GLU A 196 7.74 -12.30 -1.48
N GLN A 197 8.25 -11.56 -2.46
CA GLN A 197 7.56 -10.39 -3.00
C GLN A 197 6.19 -10.76 -3.60
N ALA A 198 6.11 -11.87 -4.33
CA ALA A 198 4.83 -12.37 -4.85
C ALA A 198 3.83 -12.72 -3.73
N LEU A 199 4.32 -13.29 -2.61
CA LEU A 199 3.49 -13.57 -1.44
C LEU A 199 2.99 -12.28 -0.79
N VAL A 200 3.84 -11.27 -0.64
CA VAL A 200 3.44 -9.96 -0.08
C VAL A 200 2.36 -9.30 -0.95
N GLU A 201 2.48 -9.37 -2.28
CA GLU A 201 1.44 -8.88 -3.20
C GLU A 201 0.12 -9.62 -3.05
N TRP A 202 0.18 -10.94 -2.88
CA TRP A 202 -1.00 -11.77 -2.61
C TRP A 202 -1.64 -11.40 -1.27
N LEU A 203 -0.85 -11.25 -0.21
CA LEU A 203 -1.34 -10.88 1.12
C LEU A 203 -2.01 -9.50 1.11
N GLU A 204 -1.49 -8.52 0.36
CA GLU A 204 -2.17 -7.24 0.19
C GLU A 204 -3.54 -7.40 -0.46
N ALA A 205 -3.65 -8.22 -1.51
CA ALA A 205 -4.93 -8.49 -2.14
C ALA A 205 -5.92 -9.12 -1.14
N VAL A 206 -5.46 -10.06 -0.31
CA VAL A 206 -6.28 -10.69 0.74
C VAL A 206 -6.71 -9.69 1.82
N THR A 207 -5.80 -8.84 2.31
CA THR A 207 -6.13 -7.77 3.26
C THR A 207 -7.25 -6.88 2.72
N LEU A 208 -7.11 -6.43 1.46
CA LEU A 208 -8.13 -5.60 0.81
C LEU A 208 -9.46 -6.32 0.62
N MET A 209 -9.45 -7.65 0.38
CA MET A 209 -10.66 -8.46 0.32
C MET A 209 -11.36 -8.55 1.67
N ARG A 210 -10.61 -8.84 2.75
CA ARG A 210 -11.16 -8.98 4.11
C ARG A 210 -11.69 -7.66 4.66
N GLU A 211 -11.05 -6.53 4.33
CA GLU A 211 -11.55 -5.18 4.62
C GLU A 211 -12.83 -4.80 3.86
N GLY A 212 -13.21 -5.56 2.82
CA GLY A 212 -14.34 -5.23 1.95
C GLY A 212 -14.05 -4.15 0.90
N ARG A 213 -12.78 -3.79 0.69
CA ARG A 213 -12.33 -2.81 -0.31
C ARG A 213 -12.19 -3.44 -1.69
N TRP A 214 -13.29 -3.99 -2.20
CA TRP A 214 -13.31 -4.86 -3.37
C TRP A 214 -12.76 -4.20 -4.65
N LEU A 215 -12.94 -2.90 -4.85
CA LEU A 215 -12.42 -2.19 -6.03
C LEU A 215 -10.88 -2.22 -6.07
N LYS A 216 -10.25 -2.02 -4.91
CA LYS A 216 -8.79 -2.05 -4.77
C LYS A 216 -8.29 -3.50 -4.84
N ALA A 217 -8.95 -4.42 -4.13
CA ALA A 217 -8.65 -5.85 -4.19
C ALA A 217 -8.72 -6.37 -5.63
N ARG A 218 -9.79 -6.08 -6.37
CA ARG A 218 -9.96 -6.50 -7.76
C ARG A 218 -8.88 -5.95 -8.69
N ARG A 219 -8.43 -4.71 -8.47
CA ARG A 219 -7.32 -4.14 -9.24
C ARG A 219 -6.03 -4.89 -8.97
N GLN A 220 -5.74 -5.17 -7.70
CA GLN A 220 -4.55 -5.91 -7.28
C GLN A 220 -4.56 -7.35 -7.80
N LEU A 221 -5.68 -8.06 -7.66
CA LEU A 221 -5.86 -9.42 -8.18
C LEU A 221 -5.67 -9.48 -9.70
N LYS A 222 -6.18 -8.47 -10.45
CA LYS A 222 -5.92 -8.38 -11.89
C LYS A 222 -4.44 -8.16 -12.20
N ALA A 223 -3.73 -7.38 -11.40
CA ALA A 223 -2.30 -7.19 -11.57
C ALA A 223 -1.56 -8.53 -11.38
N ILE A 224 -1.85 -9.24 -10.29
CA ILE A 224 -1.28 -10.58 -10.00
C ILE A 224 -1.61 -11.57 -11.14
N ALA A 225 -2.88 -11.63 -11.57
CA ALA A 225 -3.32 -12.55 -12.63
C ALA A 225 -2.62 -12.32 -13.98
N ASN A 226 -2.17 -11.09 -14.26
CA ASN A 226 -1.47 -10.73 -15.50
C ASN A 226 0.05 -10.96 -15.43
N THR A 227 0.58 -11.48 -14.32
CA THR A 227 2.00 -11.79 -14.12
C THR A 227 2.22 -13.30 -14.04
N ASP A 228 3.48 -13.74 -14.14
CA ASP A 228 3.86 -15.14 -13.87
C ASP A 228 4.03 -15.41 -12.36
N SER A 229 3.23 -14.74 -11.53
CA SER A 229 3.22 -14.94 -10.08
C SER A 229 2.74 -16.35 -9.71
N PRO A 230 3.31 -16.98 -8.67
CA PRO A 230 2.81 -18.24 -8.13
C PRO A 230 1.35 -18.17 -7.66
N TYR A 231 0.82 -16.98 -7.42
CA TYR A 231 -0.57 -16.74 -6.98
C TYR A 231 -1.52 -16.37 -8.14
N ARG A 232 -1.10 -16.53 -9.40
CA ARG A 232 -1.93 -16.19 -10.57
C ARG A 232 -3.25 -16.95 -10.56
N GLU A 233 -3.21 -18.27 -10.36
CA GLU A 233 -4.42 -19.11 -10.42
C GLU A 233 -5.40 -18.79 -9.28
N GLU A 234 -4.89 -18.52 -8.08
CA GLU A 234 -5.65 -18.07 -6.93
C GLU A 234 -6.30 -16.71 -7.20
N ALA A 235 -5.57 -15.78 -7.82
CA ALA A 235 -6.09 -14.48 -8.18
C ALA A 235 -7.19 -14.56 -9.25
N GLU A 236 -7.02 -15.41 -10.27
CA GLU A 236 -8.05 -15.68 -11.28
C GLU A 236 -9.31 -16.30 -10.67
N ARG A 237 -9.14 -17.29 -9.77
CA ARG A 237 -10.23 -17.89 -9.02
C ARG A 237 -10.97 -16.84 -8.19
N ALA A 238 -10.25 -15.97 -7.47
CA ALA A 238 -10.83 -14.90 -6.68
C ALA A 238 -11.64 -13.91 -7.55
N LEU A 239 -11.16 -13.58 -8.75
CA LEU A 239 -11.84 -12.69 -9.70
C LEU A 239 -13.09 -13.30 -10.35
N SER A 240 -13.19 -14.63 -10.36
CA SER A 240 -14.31 -15.37 -10.94
C SER A 240 -15.48 -15.61 -9.97
N ASN A 241 -15.27 -15.35 -8.67
CA ASN A 241 -16.31 -15.31 -7.64
C ASN A 241 -16.97 -13.92 -7.56
#